data_AF-A0A2N2HHD0-F1
#
_entry.id   AF-A0A2N2HHD0-F1
#
_cell.length_a   1.000
_cell.length_b   1.000
_cell.length_c   1.000
_cell.angle_alpha   90.00
_cell.angle_beta   90.00
_cell.angle_gamma   90.00
#
_symmetry.space_group_name_H-M   'P 1'
#
loop_
_entity.id
_entity.type
_entity.pdbx_description
1 polymer ?
#
loop_
_entity_poly.entity_id
_entity_poly.type
_entity_poly.pdbx_seq_one_letter_code
_entity_poly.pdbx_strand_id
1 'polypeptide(L)' 'MTRRFNTTGLCIEGQHYMVPPIPRLPDAPRLIEQGSFFVVHAPRQTGKSTTLRAI' A
#
# COMPACT_ATOMS: atom_id res chain seq x y z
N MET A 1 -18.98 -11.25 8.32
CA MET A 1 -19.08 -10.90 6.89
C MET A 1 -17.94 -11.56 6.14
N THR A 2 -18.19 -12.12 4.97
CA THR A 2 -17.14 -12.72 4.13
C THR A 2 -16.31 -11.60 3.48
N ARG A 3 -14.98 -11.69 3.59
CA ARG A 3 -14.06 -10.73 2.94
C ARG A 3 -14.21 -10.83 1.41
N ARG A 4 -13.90 -9.76 0.69
CA ARG A 4 -13.94 -9.72 -0.79
C ARG A 4 -12.71 -9.05 -1.38
N PHE A 5 -12.42 -9.33 -2.65
CA PHE A 5 -11.40 -8.58 -3.37
C PHE A 5 -11.92 -7.18 -3.69
N ASN A 6 -11.06 -6.19 -3.54
CA ASN A 6 -11.33 -4.82 -3.91
C ASN A 6 -10.40 -4.41 -5.04
N THR A 7 -10.99 -3.95 -6.14
CA THR A 7 -10.24 -3.50 -7.31
C THR A 7 -10.22 -1.98 -7.42
N THR A 8 -10.97 -1.24 -6.60
CA THR A 8 -11.12 0.23 -6.69
C THR A 8 -10.88 0.91 -5.34
N GLY A 9 -10.14 2.02 -5.32
CA GLY A 9 -9.90 2.76 -4.07
C GLY A 9 -9.03 2.02 -3.05
N LEU A 10 -9.20 2.35 -1.77
CA LEU A 10 -8.38 1.84 -0.67
C LEU A 10 -8.85 0.44 -0.22
N CYS A 11 -7.92 -0.45 0.14
CA CYS A 11 -8.29 -1.67 0.85
C CYS A 11 -8.55 -1.36 2.32
N ILE A 12 -9.60 -1.97 2.89
CA ILE A 12 -10.03 -1.74 4.27
C ILE A 12 -9.86 -3.06 5.02
N GLU A 13 -9.16 -3.01 6.14
CA GLU A 13 -8.95 -4.16 6.99
C GLU A 13 -10.29 -4.73 7.49
N GLY A 14 -10.40 -6.06 7.55
CA GLY A 14 -11.64 -6.75 7.92
C GLY A 14 -12.68 -6.84 6.80
N GLN A 15 -12.66 -5.95 5.79
CA GLN A 15 -13.60 -5.99 4.65
C GLN A 15 -12.99 -6.60 3.40
N HIS A 16 -11.71 -6.32 3.14
CA HIS A 16 -11.03 -6.68 1.90
C HIS A 16 -9.94 -7.73 2.12
N TYR A 17 -9.78 -8.65 1.15
CA TYR A 17 -8.57 -9.48 1.11
C TYR A 17 -7.36 -8.59 0.83
N MET A 18 -6.33 -8.70 1.66
CA MET A 18 -5.10 -7.91 1.54
C MET A 18 -3.88 -8.82 1.53
N VAL A 19 -2.88 -8.39 0.77
CA VAL A 19 -1.52 -8.94 0.82
C VAL A 19 -0.67 -7.95 1.61
N PRO A 20 0.32 -8.40 2.40
CA PRO A 20 1.21 -7.52 3.13
C PRO A 20 1.76 -6.40 2.23
N PRO A 21 1.56 -5.12 2.59
CA PRO A 21 1.97 -4.00 1.74
C PRO A 21 3.47 -3.70 1.83
N ILE A 22 4.06 -3.79 3.03
CA ILE A 22 5.44 -3.37 3.32
C ILE A 22 6.49 -4.01 2.40
N PRO A 23 6.43 -5.33 2.07
CA PRO A 23 7.40 -5.95 1.16
C PRO A 23 7.47 -5.31 -0.24
N ARG A 24 6.49 -4.48 -0.62
CA ARG A 24 6.45 -3.80 -1.93
C ARG A 24 7.30 -2.53 -2.00
N LEU A 25 7.65 -1.93 -0.86
CA LEU A 25 8.44 -0.69 -0.78
C LEU A 25 9.56 -0.83 0.26
N PRO A 26 10.52 -1.75 0.07
CA PRO A 26 11.54 -2.05 1.08
C PRO A 26 12.42 -0.85 1.45
N ASP A 27 12.64 0.09 0.51
CA ASP A 27 13.47 1.28 0.75
C ASP A 27 12.71 2.46 1.36
N ALA A 28 11.37 2.44 1.37
CA ALA A 28 10.56 3.58 1.80
C ALA A 28 10.81 3.99 3.26
N PRO A 29 10.92 3.08 4.24
CA PRO A 29 11.22 3.47 5.63
C PRO A 29 12.51 4.28 5.75
N ARG A 30 13.59 3.83 5.11
CA ARG A 30 14.88 4.53 5.11
C ARG A 30 14.78 5.92 4.46
N LEU A 31 14.05 6.05 3.36
CA LEU A 31 13.85 7.34 2.67
C LEU A 31 13.01 8.31 3.52
N ILE A 32 12.00 7.80 4.25
CA ILE A 32 11.17 8.58 5.18
C ILE A 32 12.00 9.09 6.35
N GLU A 33 12.81 8.22 6.98
CA GLU A 33 13.71 8.61 8.06
C GLU A 33 14.71 9.70 7.65
N GLN A 34 15.13 9.68 6.38
CA GLN A 34 16.03 10.70 5.81
C GLN A 34 15.32 12.00 5.39
N GLY A 35 13.99 12.08 5.50
CA GLY A 35 13.21 13.23 5.02
C GLY A 35 13.25 13.41 3.49
N SER A 36 13.53 12.34 2.74
CA SER A 36 13.69 12.39 1.29
C SER A 36 12.36 12.37 0.55
N PHE A 37 12.29 13.09 -0.57
CA PHE A 37 11.18 12.96 -1.52
C PHE A 37 11.39 11.73 -2.40
N PHE A 38 10.35 10.92 -2.56
CA PHE A 38 10.36 9.75 -3.46
C PHE A 38 9.02 9.57 -4.17
N VAL A 39 9.04 8.85 -5.28
CA VAL A 39 7.86 8.56 -6.10
C VAL A 39 7.57 7.07 -6.08
N VAL A 40 6.31 6.70 -5.83
CA VAL A 40 5.85 5.31 -6.00
C VAL A 40 5.24 5.15 -7.38
N HIS A 41 6.01 4.64 -8.33
CA HIS A 41 5.56 4.40 -9.70
C HIS A 41 4.99 2.97 -9.87
N ALA A 42 3.69 2.85 -10.14
CA ALA A 42 3.03 1.59 -10.47
C ALA A 42 1.68 1.82 -11.19
N PRO A 43 1.13 0.84 -11.95
CA PRO A 43 -0.17 0.95 -12.62
C PRO A 43 -1.33 1.35 -11.70
N ARG A 44 -2.46 1.80 -12.27
CA ARG A 44 -3.66 2.15 -11.51
C ARG A 44 -4.13 0.95 -10.67
N GLN A 45 -4.66 1.22 -9.47
CA GLN A 45 -5.29 0.22 -8.58
C GLN A 45 -4.37 -0.93 -8.10
N THR A 46 -3.05 -0.74 -8.14
CA THR A 46 -2.05 -1.71 -7.63
C THR A 46 -1.79 -1.61 -6.12
N GLY A 47 -2.60 -0.84 -5.38
CA GLY A 47 -2.46 -0.71 -3.93
C GLY A 47 -1.37 0.25 -3.46
N LYS A 48 -0.93 1.20 -4.30
CA LYS A 48 0.01 2.28 -3.90
C LYS A 48 -0.44 3.02 -2.65
N SER A 49 -1.68 3.55 -2.64
CA SER A 49 -2.22 4.29 -1.51
C SER A 49 -2.45 3.41 -0.28
N THR A 50 -2.86 2.14 -0.47
CA THR A 50 -2.95 1.16 0.62
C THR A 50 -1.60 0.91 1.25
N THR A 51 -0.55 0.83 0.43
CA THR A 51 0.82 0.57 0.89
C THR A 51 1.36 1.74 1.69
N LEU A 52 1.21 2.98 1.20
CA LEU A 52 1.64 4.19 1.90
C LEU A 52 0.91 4.44 3.23
N ARG A 53 -0.32 3.92 3.41
CA ARG A 53 -1.04 4.02 4.68
C ARG A 53 -0.62 2.99 5.73
N ALA A 54 0.11 1.97 5.32
CA ALA A 54 0.53 0.86 6.18
C ALA A 54 2.01 0.94 6.58
N ILE A 55 2.74 1.92 6.03
CA ILE A 55 4.10 2.31 6.44
C ILE A 55 3.94 3.47 7.42
#